data_AF-A0AB37UE52-F1
#
_entry.id   AF-A0AB37UE52-F1
#
_cell.length_a   1.000
_cell.length_b   1.000
_cell.length_c   1.000
_cell.angle_alpha   90.00
_cell.angle_beta   90.00
_cell.angle_gamma   90.00
#
_symmetry.space_group_name_H-M   'P 1'
#
loop_
_entity.id
_entity.type
_entity.pdbx_description
1 polymer ?
#
loop_
_entity_poly.entity_id
_entity_poly.type
_entity_poly.pdbx_seq_one_letter_code
_entity_poly.pdbx_strand_id
1 'polypeptide(L)' 'MTQQFINRIELVGRVGQDPATHYFESGAMKTTLTLAVKPPYKSDSPMWWDLELWGNTA' A
#
# COMPACT_ATOMS: atom_id res chain seq x y z
N MET A 1 12.29 -20.46 -21.88
CA MET A 1 12.95 -20.06 -20.61
C MET A 1 12.29 -18.77 -20.15
N THR A 2 11.33 -18.81 -19.23
CA THR A 2 10.72 -17.60 -18.66
C THR A 2 11.64 -17.04 -17.59
N GLN A 3 12.22 -15.87 -17.85
CA GLN A 3 12.99 -15.14 -16.86
C GLN A 3 12.04 -14.67 -15.76
N GLN A 4 12.30 -15.10 -14.51
CA GLN A 4 11.54 -14.68 -13.35
C GLN A 4 12.06 -13.33 -12.87
N PHE A 5 11.20 -12.33 -12.85
CA PHE A 5 11.49 -11.02 -12.26
C PHE A 5 10.91 -10.97 -10.85
N ILE A 6 11.66 -10.39 -9.92
CA ILE A 6 11.22 -10.17 -8.55
C ILE A 6 10.84 -8.70 -8.41
N ASN A 7 9.62 -8.44 -7.93
CA ASN A 7 9.19 -7.13 -7.50
C ASN A 7 8.77 -7.21 -6.03
N ARG A 8 9.57 -6.61 -5.14
CA ARG A 8 9.34 -6.59 -3.70
C ARG A 8 9.68 -5.20 -3.17
N ILE A 9 8.79 -4.66 -2.33
CA ILE A 9 9.00 -3.43 -1.59
C ILE A 9 8.64 -3.65 -0.11
N GLU A 10 9.39 -3.02 0.78
CA GLU A 10 9.11 -3.01 2.22
C GLU A 10 8.92 -1.57 2.66
N LEU A 11 7.73 -1.26 3.16
CA LEU A 11 7.37 0.08 3.61
C LEU A 11 7.00 0.04 5.09
N VAL A 12 7.65 0.89 5.88
CA VAL A 12 7.33 1.10 7.30
C VAL A 12 7.01 2.58 7.49
N GLY A 13 5.81 2.85 7.97
CA GLY A 13 5.29 4.22 8.03
C GLY A 13 4.07 4.35 8.91
N ARG A 14 3.38 5.48 8.79
CA ARG A 14 2.13 5.78 9.48
C ARG A 14 1.00 5.95 8.48
N VAL A 15 -0.15 5.39 8.78
CA VAL A 15 -1.34 5.56 7.94
C VAL A 15 -1.84 7.00 8.10
N GLY A 16 -2.09 7.69 6.98
CA GLY A 16 -2.47 9.12 6.97
C GLY A 16 -3.96 9.39 7.11
N GLN A 17 -4.81 8.38 6.92
CA GLN A 17 -6.26 8.46 6.91
C GLN A 17 -6.88 7.13 7.33
N ASP A 18 -8.15 7.13 7.70
CA ASP A 18 -8.85 5.86 7.95
C ASP A 18 -8.91 5.03 6.65
N PRO A 19 -8.58 3.72 6.68
CA PRO A 19 -8.65 2.88 5.50
C PRO A 19 -10.08 2.82 4.92
N ALA A 20 -10.20 2.88 3.61
CA ALA A 20 -11.49 2.80 2.92
C ALA A 20 -11.65 1.43 2.24
N THR A 21 -12.65 0.66 2.66
CA THR A 21 -12.95 -0.67 2.11
C THR A 21 -14.10 -0.61 1.11
N HIS A 22 -13.93 -1.23 -0.05
CA HIS A 22 -14.93 -1.37 -1.09
C HIS A 22 -15.23 -2.86 -1.34
N TYR A 23 -16.50 -3.21 -1.33
CA TYR A 23 -16.99 -4.55 -1.64
C TYR A 23 -17.55 -4.59 -3.05
N PHE A 24 -17.04 -5.50 -3.87
CA PHE A 24 -17.50 -5.70 -5.24
C PHE A 24 -18.64 -6.72 -5.30
N GLU A 25 -19.47 -6.64 -6.35
CA GLU A 25 -20.58 -7.58 -6.58
C GLU A 25 -20.12 -9.04 -6.73
N SER A 26 -18.87 -9.25 -7.14
CA SER A 26 -18.25 -10.58 -7.22
C SER A 26 -17.92 -11.20 -5.84
N GLY A 27 -18.11 -10.46 -4.75
CA GLY A 27 -17.69 -10.83 -3.40
C GLY A 27 -16.22 -10.54 -3.10
N ALA A 28 -15.46 -9.99 -4.07
CA ALA A 28 -14.12 -9.48 -3.80
C ALA A 28 -14.19 -8.22 -2.92
N MET A 29 -13.13 -7.98 -2.16
CA MET A 29 -12.96 -6.73 -1.40
C MET A 29 -11.60 -6.10 -1.67
N LYS A 30 -11.58 -4.77 -1.64
CA LYS A 30 -10.38 -3.94 -1.77
C LYS A 30 -10.37 -2.90 -0.67
N THR A 31 -9.25 -2.75 0.01
CA THR A 31 -9.04 -1.67 0.98
C THR A 31 -7.95 -0.74 0.47
N THR A 32 -8.25 0.55 0.40
CA THR A 32 -7.31 1.60 0.00
C THR A 32 -6.86 2.41 1.20
N LEU A 33 -5.57 2.68 1.30
CA LEU A 33 -4.99 3.54 2.34
C LEU A 33 -3.77 4.28 1.81
N THR A 34 -3.44 5.40 2.44
CA THR A 34 -2.22 6.16 2.13
C THR A 34 -1.24 6.08 3.31
N LEU A 35 0.01 5.68 3.03
CA LEU A 35 1.06 5.49 4.01
C LEU A 35 2.09 6.63 3.92
N ALA A 36 2.29 7.36 5.02
CA ALA A 36 3.41 8.28 5.21
C ALA A 36 4.65 7.51 5.63
N VAL A 37 5.65 7.47 4.77
CA VAL A 37 6.95 6.84 5.00
C VAL A 37 8.02 7.91 5.20
N LYS A 38 8.87 7.73 6.21
CA LYS A 38 10.02 8.61 6.40
C LYS A 38 11.01 8.39 5.26
N PRO A 39 11.43 9.45 4.53
CA PRO A 39 12.43 9.32 3.50
C PRO A 39 13.76 8.76 4.07
N PRO A 40 14.52 7.97 3.31
CA PRO A 40 15.82 7.46 3.77
C PRO A 40 16.91 8.55 3.83
N TYR A 41 16.64 9.74 3.29
CA TYR A 41 17.52 10.90 3.28
C TYR A 41 17.00 12.01 4.19
N LYS A 42 17.83 13.01 4.49
CA LYS A 42 17.46 14.15 5.34
C LYS A 42 16.45 15.04 4.60
N SER A 43 15.18 14.80 4.88
CA SER A 43 14.03 15.58 4.38
C SER A 43 13.00 15.70 5.48
N ASP A 44 12.41 16.89 5.60
CA ASP A 44 11.39 17.19 6.59
C ASP A 44 9.98 16.76 6.13
N SER A 45 9.80 16.51 4.83
CA SER A 45 8.54 16.04 4.25
C SER A 45 8.46 14.52 4.20
N PRO A 46 7.34 13.89 4.60
CA PRO A 46 7.10 12.46 4.42
C PRO A 46 6.87 12.11 2.94
N MET A 47 7.23 10.87 2.57
CA MET A 47 6.83 10.28 1.29
C MET A 47 5.48 9.60 1.44
N TRP A 48 4.53 9.95 0.59
CA TRP A 48 3.21 9.35 0.58
C TRP A 48 3.13 8.22 -0.44
N TRP A 49 2.57 7.09 -0.02
CA TRP A 49 2.36 5.91 -0.84
C TRP A 49 0.89 5.50 -0.79
N ASP A 50 0.24 5.48 -1.95
CA ASP A 50 -1.11 4.94 -2.06
C ASP A 50 -1.05 3.41 -2.23
N LEU A 51 -1.72 2.71 -1.33
CA LEU A 51 -1.70 1.25 -1.25
C LEU A 51 -3.11 0.70 -1.50
N GLU A 52 -3.15 -0.38 -2.28
CA GLU A 52 -4.36 -1.15 -2.54
C GLU A 52 -4.16 -2.58 -2.02
N LEU A 53 -4.91 -2.92 -0.97
CA LEU A 53 -4.93 -4.25 -0.37
C LEU A 53 -6.09 -5.04 -0.95
N TRP A 54 -5.85 -6.30 -1.28
CA TRP A 54 -6.83 -7.21 -1.88
C TRP A 54 -6.91 -8.52 -1.09
N GLY A 55 -8.08 -9.17 -1.13
CA GLY A 55 -8.30 -10.46 -0.47
C GLY A 55 -8.34 -10.33 1.05
N ASN A 56 -7.97 -11.38 1.78
CA ASN A 56 -8.15 -11.46 3.24
C ASN A 56 -7.27 -10.47 4.05
N THR A 57 -6.33 -9.79 3.41
CA THR A 57 -5.48 -8.75 4.02
C THR A 57 -6.13 -7.37 3.95
N ALA A 58 -7.17 -7.21 3.13
CA ALA A 58 -7.95 -5.99 3.01
C ALA A 58 -8.91 -5.80 4.18
#